data_AF-A0A1W9WH35-F1
#
_entry.id   AF-A0A1W9WH35-F1
#
_cell.length_a   1.000
_cell.length_b   1.000
_cell.length_c   1.000
_cell.angle_alpha   90.00
_cell.angle_beta   90.00
_cell.angle_gamma   90.00
#
_symmetry.space_group_name_H-M   'P 1'
#
loop_
_entity.id
_entity.type
_entity.pdbx_description
1 polymer ?
#
loop_
_entity_poly.entity_id
_entity_poly.type
_entity_poly.pdbx_seq_one_letter_code
_entity_poly.pdbx_strand_id
1 'polypeptide(L)'
;MDPQALSTDQILKIIRFLVFGAVISGAVFIYSLVGFRGAKKKKGRPLWLMSKQSIPMENSESKKKKGLLKSLGRLNKQTESDSHQPQVLLTVLLDRNTHEIIIDVDGTQYRNIKQINDKSVGQRILEVTASLLKFTQGLIMTTDGAKSLPIPDVKLTALPKFAPVSVDKETMNPEIGASKPGASKLALTVVERISDLIDFEHAFPTHISHVPDKNQSEPVSKKIQPKIEASLIGRKEQKPIKSDSYSFNLAEQINQIVQRKLKEIEDKSYVKIDMNLDDTILIIVNERSFRAIDDVQPPKIRKLIQDAIHEWNSGNF
;
A
#
# COMPACT_ATOMS: atom_id res chain seq x y z
N MET A 1 58.35 15.27 -10.38
CA MET A 1 56.95 15.30 -9.92
C MET A 1 56.90 16.30 -8.78
N ASP A 2 56.53 17.53 -9.09
CA ASP A 2 56.49 18.60 -8.09
C ASP A 2 55.26 18.45 -7.20
N PRO A 3 55.42 18.43 -5.87
CA PRO A 3 54.29 18.46 -4.96
C PRO A 3 53.60 19.81 -5.11
N GLN A 4 52.38 19.82 -5.66
CA GLN A 4 51.57 21.02 -5.67
C GLN A 4 51.27 21.42 -4.23
N ALA A 5 51.90 22.52 -3.78
CA ALA A 5 51.63 23.11 -2.49
C ALA A 5 50.15 23.52 -2.44
N LEU A 6 49.37 22.88 -1.57
CA LEU A 6 47.99 23.29 -1.34
C LEU A 6 47.98 24.75 -0.84
N SER A 7 47.18 25.58 -1.51
CA SER A 7 46.89 26.94 -1.05
C SER A 7 46.35 26.92 0.38
N THR A 8 46.75 27.91 1.19
CA THR A 8 46.29 28.11 2.57
C THR A 8 44.76 28.14 2.67
N ASP A 9 44.06 28.62 1.64
CA ASP A 9 42.60 28.63 1.58
C ASP A 9 41.99 27.23 1.45
N GLN A 10 42.66 26.32 0.74
CA GLN A 10 42.22 24.91 0.62
C GLN A 10 42.40 24.17 1.94
N ILE A 11 43.52 24.42 2.62
CA ILE A 11 43.79 23.86 3.96
C ILE A 11 42.71 24.33 4.95
N LEU A 12 42.34 25.61 4.93
CA LEU A 12 41.32 26.15 5.83
C LEU A 12 39.92 25.57 5.55
N LYS A 13 39.57 25.32 4.28
CA LYS A 13 38.32 24.66 3.90
C LYS A 13 38.26 23.23 4.42
N ILE A 14 39.34 22.46 4.26
CA ILE A 14 39.41 21.07 4.74
C ILE A 14 39.27 21.01 6.25
N ILE A 15 39.96 21.89 6.99
CA ILE A 15 39.86 21.97 8.45
C ILE A 15 38.42 22.29 8.89
N ARG A 16 37.76 23.26 8.24
CA ARG A 16 36.35 23.60 8.56
C ARG A 16 35.41 22.42 8.32
N PHE A 17 35.59 21.68 7.23
CA PHE A 17 34.79 20.47 6.96
C PHE A 17 35.00 19.38 8.01
N LEU A 18 36.24 19.14 8.44
CA LEU A 18 36.55 18.15 9.47
C LEU A 18 35.94 18.52 10.83
N VAL A 19 36.03 19.79 11.23
CA VAL A 19 35.43 20.26 12.50
C VAL A 19 33.91 20.15 12.46
N PHE A 20 33.27 20.55 11.34
CA PHE A 20 31.81 20.46 11.21
C PHE A 20 31.32 19.00 11.24
N GLY A 21 32.04 18.09 10.55
CA GLY A 21 31.76 16.66 10.58
C GLY A 21 31.87 16.06 11.99
N ALA A 22 32.89 16.45 12.77
CA ALA A 22 33.07 15.97 14.14
C ALA A 22 31.94 16.42 15.08
N VAL A 23 31.45 17.65 14.94
CA VAL A 23 30.35 18.19 15.76
C VAL A 23 29.04 17.42 15.48
N ILE A 24 28.72 17.19 14.20
CA ILE A 24 27.51 16.44 13.82
C ILE A 24 27.60 14.98 14.31
N SER A 25 28.75 14.33 14.12
CA SER A 25 28.96 12.95 14.58
C SER A 25 28.84 12.82 16.10
N GLY A 26 29.33 13.81 16.86
CA GLY A 26 29.21 13.85 18.32
C GLY A 26 27.75 13.99 18.78
N ALA A 27 26.97 14.86 18.14
CA ALA A 27 25.56 15.07 18.48
C ALA A 27 24.71 13.79 18.24
N VAL A 28 24.94 13.08 17.13
CA VAL A 28 24.25 11.82 16.81
C VAL A 28 24.62 10.71 17.80
N PHE A 29 25.89 10.64 18.22
CA PHE A 29 26.37 9.67 19.20
C PHE A 29 25.73 9.89 20.58
N ILE A 30 25.63 11.14 21.04
CA ILE A 30 24.97 11.49 22.31
C ILE A 30 23.47 11.14 22.26
N TYR A 31 22.78 11.47 21.16
CA TYR A 31 21.36 11.12 20.99
C TYR A 31 21.12 9.61 21.02
N SER A 32 22.00 8.82 20.42
CA SER A 32 21.91 7.36 20.40
C SER A 32 22.10 6.74 21.79
N LEU A 33 22.97 7.32 22.63
CA LEU A 33 23.22 6.86 24.00
C LEU A 33 22.05 7.13 24.95
N VAL A 34 21.31 8.23 24.75
CA VAL A 34 20.14 8.56 25.57
C VAL A 34 18.91 7.72 25.18
N GLY A 35 18.72 7.43 23.89
CA GLY A 35 17.58 6.62 23.41
C GLY A 35 17.62 5.14 23.82
N PHE A 36 18.81 4.58 24.08
CA PHE A 36 18.96 3.15 24.33
C PHE A 36 18.58 2.69 25.76
N ARG A 37 18.30 3.62 26.70
CA ARG A 37 17.96 3.26 28.10
C ARG A 37 16.46 3.00 28.36
N GLY A 38 15.59 3.13 27.36
CA GLY A 38 14.13 3.02 27.53
C GLY A 38 13.50 1.62 27.44
N ALA A 39 14.17 0.62 26.86
CA ALA A 39 13.57 -0.69 26.61
C ALA A 39 13.81 -1.71 27.76
N LYS A 40 13.34 -1.41 28.98
CA LYS A 40 13.28 -2.43 30.04
C LYS A 40 12.12 -3.39 29.78
N LYS A 41 12.50 -4.59 29.32
CA LYS A 41 11.72 -5.83 29.22
C LYS A 41 10.63 -5.95 30.30
N LYS A 42 9.35 -5.83 29.90
CA LYS A 42 8.24 -6.43 30.66
C LYS A 42 8.30 -7.95 30.46
N LYS A 43 9.05 -8.63 31.33
CA LYS A 43 8.94 -10.08 31.51
C LYS A 43 7.56 -10.36 32.12
N GLY A 44 6.66 -10.92 31.31
CA GLY A 44 5.42 -11.48 31.81
C GLY A 44 5.72 -12.54 32.87
N ARG A 45 5.13 -12.37 34.05
CA ARG A 45 5.04 -13.44 35.05
C ARG A 45 3.83 -14.32 34.69
N PRO A 46 3.94 -15.65 34.79
CA PRO A 46 2.80 -16.55 34.65
C PRO A 46 1.87 -16.34 35.86
N LEU A 47 0.67 -15.84 35.57
CA LEU A 47 -0.45 -15.87 36.50
C LEU A 47 -1.07 -17.28 36.40
N TRP A 48 -1.63 -17.77 37.51
CA TRP A 48 -2.25 -19.09 37.73
C TRP A 48 -1.34 -20.15 38.36
N LEU A 49 -1.17 -20.06 39.68
CA LEU A 49 -1.42 -21.18 40.59
C LEU A 49 -1.39 -20.69 42.05
N MET A 50 -2.32 -21.21 42.83
CA MET A 50 -2.47 -21.11 44.29
C MET A 50 -3.27 -19.93 44.86
N SER A 51 -4.51 -20.26 45.24
CA SER A 51 -5.00 -19.96 46.59
C SER A 51 -6.12 -20.95 46.94
N LYS A 52 -5.72 -22.05 47.60
CA LYS A 52 -6.58 -22.81 48.50
C LYS A 52 -6.50 -22.08 49.84
N GLN A 53 -7.62 -21.56 50.33
CA GLN A 53 -7.76 -21.26 51.75
C GLN A 53 -9.18 -21.60 52.20
N SER A 54 -9.23 -22.67 52.97
CA SER A 54 -10.39 -23.23 53.67
C SER A 54 -10.67 -22.48 54.97
N ILE A 55 -11.87 -22.76 55.53
CA ILE A 55 -12.37 -22.60 56.93
C ILE A 55 -13.38 -21.44 57.09
N PRO A 56 -14.46 -21.53 57.92
CA PRO A 56 -15.24 -22.69 58.42
C PRO A 56 -16.76 -22.56 58.14
N MET A 57 -17.48 -23.65 58.45
CA MET A 57 -18.93 -23.67 58.61
C MET A 57 -19.41 -22.76 59.74
N GLU A 58 -20.46 -21.98 59.49
CA GLU A 58 -21.43 -21.63 60.54
C GLU A 58 -22.84 -21.48 59.96
N ASN A 59 -23.77 -21.94 60.78
CA ASN A 59 -25.13 -22.32 60.53
C ASN A 59 -26.06 -21.10 60.55
N SER A 60 -26.97 -20.95 59.58
CA SER A 60 -28.30 -20.39 59.85
C SER A 60 -29.26 -20.62 58.69
N GLU A 61 -30.24 -21.46 58.97
CA GLU A 61 -31.51 -21.52 58.28
C GLU A 61 -32.17 -20.12 58.24
N SER A 62 -32.74 -19.74 57.09
CA SER A 62 -34.18 -19.46 57.03
C SER A 62 -34.65 -18.99 55.65
N LYS A 63 -35.78 -19.58 55.25
CA LYS A 63 -36.89 -18.97 54.49
C LYS A 63 -36.67 -18.66 52.99
N LYS A 64 -36.93 -19.70 52.19
CA LYS A 64 -38.15 -19.83 51.37
C LYS A 64 -38.76 -18.50 50.89
N LYS A 65 -38.31 -18.00 49.74
CA LYS A 65 -39.17 -17.28 48.78
C LYS A 65 -38.99 -17.87 47.38
N LYS A 66 -39.97 -18.69 47.02
CA LYS A 66 -40.31 -19.01 45.64
C LYS A 66 -40.94 -17.75 45.03
N GLY A 67 -40.30 -17.22 43.99
CA GLY A 67 -40.80 -16.14 43.15
C GLY A 67 -39.86 -16.04 41.95
N LEU A 68 -40.03 -16.90 40.95
CA LEU A 68 -40.79 -16.54 39.75
C LEU A 68 -40.18 -15.36 38.97
N LEU A 69 -38.91 -15.48 38.59
CA LEU A 69 -38.33 -14.75 37.46
C LEU A 69 -37.57 -15.75 36.57
N LYS A 70 -38.34 -16.62 35.91
CA LYS A 70 -37.92 -17.31 34.69
C LYS A 70 -38.15 -16.34 33.52
N SER A 71 -37.25 -16.43 32.55
CA SER A 71 -37.33 -15.84 31.20
C SER A 71 -37.32 -14.32 31.10
N LEU A 72 -36.19 -13.70 31.41
CA LEU A 72 -35.66 -12.69 30.48
C LEU A 72 -34.66 -13.42 29.59
N GLY A 73 -35.21 -13.98 28.52
CA GLY A 73 -34.42 -14.43 27.39
C GLY A 73 -33.56 -13.25 26.96
N ARG A 74 -32.24 -13.43 27.08
CA ARG A 74 -31.27 -12.61 26.38
C ARG A 74 -31.52 -12.85 24.90
N LEU A 75 -32.41 -12.04 24.35
CA LEU A 75 -32.50 -11.75 22.93
C LEU A 75 -31.12 -11.21 22.57
N ASN A 76 -30.28 -12.08 22.02
CA ASN A 76 -29.07 -11.69 21.32
C ASN A 76 -29.55 -10.84 20.15
N LYS A 77 -29.67 -9.54 20.39
CA LYS A 77 -30.01 -8.55 19.39
C LYS A 77 -28.80 -8.47 18.48
N GLN A 78 -28.79 -9.35 17.49
CA GLN A 78 -28.02 -9.21 16.26
C GLN A 78 -28.27 -7.79 15.81
N THR A 79 -27.24 -6.96 15.95
CA THR A 79 -27.25 -5.59 15.47
C THR A 79 -27.29 -5.69 13.95
N GLU A 80 -28.50 -5.83 13.39
CA GLU A 80 -28.84 -5.41 12.04
C GLU A 80 -28.57 -3.91 11.98
N SER A 81 -27.30 -3.58 11.79
CA SER A 81 -26.92 -2.28 11.28
C SER A 81 -27.22 -2.35 9.79
N ASP A 82 -28.42 -1.91 9.41
CA ASP A 82 -28.84 -1.54 8.05
C ASP A 82 -28.02 -0.34 7.55
N SER A 83 -26.70 -0.48 7.57
CA SER A 83 -25.78 0.43 6.95
C SER A 83 -25.43 -0.22 5.62
N HIS A 84 -26.05 0.29 4.55
CA HIS A 84 -25.74 -0.02 3.15
C HIS A 84 -24.33 0.47 2.77
N GLN A 85 -23.32 0.15 3.58
CA GLN A 85 -21.94 0.32 3.23
C GLN A 85 -21.58 -0.78 2.24
N PRO A 86 -20.92 -0.45 1.12
CA PRO A 86 -20.42 -1.47 0.20
C PRO A 86 -19.55 -2.45 1.01
N GLN A 87 -19.98 -3.71 1.07
CA GLN A 87 -19.20 -4.73 1.75
C GLN A 87 -17.91 -4.96 0.98
N VAL A 88 -16.79 -4.55 1.55
CA VAL A 88 -15.46 -4.80 1.00
C VAL A 88 -15.16 -6.28 1.20
N LEU A 89 -15.35 -7.09 0.16
CA LEU A 89 -15.19 -8.54 0.21
C LEU A 89 -13.73 -9.01 0.31
N LEU A 90 -12.81 -8.22 -0.24
CA LEU A 90 -11.39 -8.57 -0.32
C LEU A 90 -10.57 -7.30 -0.46
N THR A 91 -9.56 -7.14 0.40
CA THR A 91 -8.59 -6.05 0.29
C THR A 91 -7.21 -6.65 0.02
N VAL A 92 -6.53 -6.15 -1.01
CA VAL A 92 -5.14 -6.51 -1.31
C VAL A 92 -4.24 -5.42 -0.72
N LEU A 93 -3.38 -5.82 0.20
CA LEU A 93 -2.43 -4.95 0.89
C LEU A 93 -1.00 -5.33 0.47
N LEU A 94 -0.09 -4.36 0.45
CA LEU A 94 1.34 -4.61 0.25
C LEU A 94 2.08 -4.32 1.55
N ASP A 95 2.68 -5.34 2.16
CA ASP A 95 3.49 -5.19 3.37
C ASP A 95 4.80 -4.48 3.03
N ARG A 96 5.00 -3.27 3.56
CA ARG A 96 6.14 -2.42 3.22
C ARG A 96 7.48 -2.92 3.72
N ASN A 97 7.48 -3.71 4.79
CA ASN A 97 8.72 -4.19 5.37
C ASN A 97 9.25 -5.40 4.60
N THR A 98 8.34 -6.20 4.06
CA THR A 98 8.65 -7.49 3.42
C THR A 98 8.45 -7.46 1.90
N HIS A 99 7.76 -6.44 1.39
CA HIS A 99 7.24 -6.35 0.02
C HIS A 99 6.34 -7.54 -0.38
N GLU A 100 5.77 -8.23 0.61
CA GLU A 100 4.83 -9.33 0.36
C GLU A 100 3.40 -8.79 0.19
N ILE A 101 2.65 -9.41 -0.71
CA ILE A 101 1.22 -9.15 -0.83
C ILE A 101 0.49 -9.86 0.31
N ILE A 102 -0.34 -9.13 1.03
CA ILE A 102 -1.24 -9.63 2.07
C ILE A 102 -2.67 -9.48 1.58
N ILE A 103 -3.49 -10.51 1.77
CA ILE A 103 -4.91 -10.49 1.44
C ILE A 103 -5.69 -10.38 2.75
N ASP A 104 -6.51 -9.34 2.90
CA ASP A 104 -7.43 -9.18 4.03
C ASP A 104 -8.84 -9.58 3.58
N VAL A 105 -9.43 -10.55 4.29
CA VAL A 105 -10.81 -11.00 4.10
C VAL A 105 -11.52 -10.93 5.44
N ASP A 106 -12.57 -10.10 5.51
CA ASP A 106 -13.38 -9.89 6.71
C ASP A 106 -12.53 -9.56 7.97
N GLY A 107 -11.45 -8.78 7.80
CA GLY A 107 -10.53 -8.38 8.88
C GLY A 107 -9.46 -9.41 9.22
N THR A 108 -9.39 -10.52 8.48
CA THR A 108 -8.36 -11.56 8.65
C THR A 108 -7.33 -11.47 7.53
N GLN A 109 -6.08 -11.28 7.91
CA GLN A 109 -4.95 -11.14 6.99
C GLN A 109 -4.27 -12.48 6.70
N TYR A 110 -4.08 -12.78 5.42
CA TYR A 110 -3.41 -13.96 4.91
C TYR A 110 -2.21 -13.54 4.06
N ARG A 111 -1.03 -14.09 4.37
CA ARG A 111 0.20 -13.88 3.58
C ARG A 111 0.31 -14.84 2.41
N ASN A 112 -0.37 -15.98 2.51
CA ASN A 112 -0.35 -17.00 1.48
C ASN A 112 -1.72 -17.66 1.39
N ILE A 113 -2.15 -17.99 0.17
CA ILE A 113 -3.41 -18.72 -0.06
C ILE A 113 -3.44 -20.04 0.72
N LYS A 114 -2.28 -20.68 0.93
CA LYS A 114 -2.16 -21.92 1.73
C LYS A 114 -2.52 -21.75 3.21
N GLN A 115 -2.57 -20.52 3.73
CA GLN A 115 -2.96 -20.26 5.12
C GLN A 115 -4.48 -20.25 5.29
N ILE A 116 -5.24 -20.23 4.19
CA ILE A 116 -6.70 -20.21 4.20
C ILE A 116 -7.18 -21.65 4.37
N ASN A 117 -7.42 -22.02 5.63
CA ASN A 117 -8.00 -23.34 5.96
C ASN A 117 -9.52 -23.38 5.76
N ASP A 118 -10.17 -22.22 5.74
CA ASP A 118 -11.61 -22.12 5.51
C ASP A 118 -11.92 -22.23 4.02
N LYS A 119 -12.58 -23.33 3.65
CA LYS A 119 -12.99 -23.60 2.27
C LYS A 119 -13.90 -22.49 1.71
N SER A 120 -14.75 -21.89 2.54
CA SER A 120 -15.67 -20.83 2.10
C SER A 120 -14.93 -19.55 1.72
N VAL A 121 -13.95 -19.15 2.53
CA VAL A 121 -13.06 -18.01 2.27
C VAL A 121 -12.23 -18.27 1.01
N GLY A 122 -11.63 -19.46 0.90
CA GLY A 122 -10.86 -19.85 -0.28
C GLY A 122 -11.69 -19.81 -1.57
N GLN A 123 -12.93 -20.31 -1.52
CA GLN A 123 -13.85 -20.27 -2.66
C GLN A 123 -14.23 -18.83 -3.05
N ARG A 124 -14.51 -17.97 -2.06
CA ARG A 124 -14.83 -16.55 -2.31
C ARG A 124 -13.67 -15.80 -2.95
N ILE A 125 -12.44 -16.01 -2.48
CA ILE A 125 -11.23 -15.41 -3.08
C ILE A 125 -11.06 -15.85 -4.53
N LEU A 126 -11.27 -17.14 -4.82
CA LEU A 126 -11.19 -17.66 -6.19
C LEU A 126 -12.26 -17.04 -7.10
N GLU A 127 -13.47 -16.85 -6.58
CA GLU A 127 -14.58 -16.24 -7.32
C GLU A 127 -14.34 -14.75 -7.63
N VAL A 128 -13.82 -14.00 -6.66
CA VAL A 128 -13.40 -12.61 -6.86
C VAL A 128 -12.26 -12.52 -7.86
N THR A 129 -11.25 -13.38 -7.73
CA THR A 129 -10.11 -13.44 -8.67
C THR A 129 -10.58 -13.78 -10.09
N ALA A 130 -11.49 -14.74 -10.25
CA ALA A 130 -12.05 -15.09 -11.55
C ALA A 130 -12.86 -13.93 -12.16
N SER A 131 -13.64 -13.21 -11.34
CA SER A 131 -14.38 -12.03 -11.77
C SER A 131 -13.45 -10.90 -12.21
N LEU A 132 -12.35 -10.67 -11.47
CA LEU A 132 -11.32 -9.70 -11.81
C LEU A 132 -10.63 -10.06 -13.13
N LEU A 133 -10.25 -11.33 -13.32
CA LEU A 133 -9.68 -11.81 -14.57
C LEU A 133 -10.64 -11.64 -15.75
N LYS A 134 -11.93 -11.92 -15.56
CA LYS A 134 -12.94 -11.71 -16.59
C LYS A 134 -13.08 -10.23 -16.94
N PHE A 135 -13.06 -9.35 -15.93
CA PHE A 135 -13.10 -7.91 -16.12
C PHE A 135 -11.89 -7.38 -16.91
N THR A 136 -10.68 -7.89 -16.63
CA THR A 136 -9.47 -7.52 -17.36
C THR A 136 -9.27 -8.30 -18.67
N GLN A 137 -10.26 -9.11 -19.08
CA GLN A 137 -10.17 -9.99 -20.26
C GLN A 137 -8.95 -10.93 -20.23
N GLY A 138 -8.54 -11.33 -19.03
CA GLY A 138 -7.37 -12.17 -18.80
C GLY A 138 -6.04 -11.42 -18.83
N LEU A 139 -6.02 -10.11 -19.04
CA LEU A 139 -4.79 -9.32 -19.05
C LEU A 139 -4.30 -9.08 -17.62
N ILE A 140 -3.03 -9.38 -17.36
CA ILE A 140 -2.35 -9.11 -16.08
C ILE A 140 -1.02 -8.42 -16.36
N MET A 141 -0.74 -7.35 -15.64
CA MET A 141 0.57 -6.71 -15.68
C MET A 141 1.54 -7.41 -14.74
N THR A 142 2.66 -7.86 -15.29
CA THR A 142 3.80 -8.39 -14.54
C THR A 142 5.02 -7.48 -14.74
N THR A 143 6.09 -7.70 -13.97
CA THR A 143 7.37 -7.00 -14.19
C THR A 143 7.93 -7.21 -15.59
N ASP A 144 7.55 -8.31 -16.25
CA ASP A 144 7.97 -8.65 -17.62
C ASP A 144 7.00 -8.10 -18.69
N GLY A 145 6.04 -7.25 -18.30
CA GLY A 145 5.00 -6.71 -19.17
C GLY A 145 3.63 -7.38 -19.01
N ALA A 146 2.72 -7.07 -19.93
CA ALA A 146 1.37 -7.61 -19.95
C ALA A 146 1.37 -9.09 -20.37
N LYS A 147 0.80 -9.97 -19.55
CA LYS A 147 0.61 -11.38 -19.85
C LYS A 147 -0.89 -11.68 -19.89
N SER A 148 -1.31 -12.42 -20.92
CA SER A 148 -2.68 -12.94 -20.99
C SER A 148 -2.72 -14.27 -20.24
N LEU A 149 -3.57 -14.37 -19.22
CA LEU A 149 -3.90 -15.63 -18.58
C LEU A 149 -5.19 -16.19 -19.18
N PRO A 150 -5.32 -17.53 -19.27
CA PRO A 150 -6.58 -18.14 -19.63
C PRO A 150 -7.63 -17.80 -18.57
N ILE A 151 -8.76 -17.24 -19.00
CA ILE A 151 -9.88 -16.94 -18.11
C ILE A 151 -10.49 -18.29 -17.71
N PRO A 152 -10.45 -18.68 -16.42
CA PRO A 152 -11.05 -19.93 -16.00
C PRO A 152 -12.56 -19.86 -16.22
N ASP A 153 -13.14 -20.91 -16.83
CA ASP A 153 -14.58 -21.08 -16.95
C ASP A 153 -15.17 -21.48 -15.59
N VAL A 154 -15.13 -20.52 -14.66
CA VAL A 154 -15.80 -20.67 -13.38
C VAL A 154 -17.26 -20.41 -13.66
N LYS A 155 -18.07 -21.48 -13.60
CA LYS A 155 -19.52 -21.36 -13.45
C LYS A 155 -19.75 -20.64 -12.13
N LEU A 156 -19.78 -19.30 -12.19
CA LEU A 156 -20.18 -18.43 -11.09
C LEU A 156 -21.51 -18.95 -10.62
N THR A 157 -21.49 -19.64 -9.47
CA THR A 157 -22.72 -20.04 -8.80
C THR A 157 -23.33 -18.73 -8.40
N ALA A 158 -24.36 -18.32 -9.13
CA ALA A 158 -24.87 -16.96 -9.18
C ALA A 158 -24.64 -16.27 -7.83
N LEU A 159 -23.71 -15.31 -7.81
CA LEU A 159 -23.49 -14.45 -6.65
C LEU A 159 -24.86 -14.08 -6.09
N PRO A 160 -25.09 -14.17 -4.77
CA PRO A 160 -26.39 -13.91 -4.17
C PRO A 160 -26.90 -12.62 -4.80
N LYS A 161 -27.95 -12.75 -5.62
CA LYS A 161 -28.49 -11.66 -6.40
C LYS A 161 -28.97 -10.66 -5.37
N PHE A 162 -28.16 -9.63 -5.12
CA PHE A 162 -28.53 -8.56 -4.21
C PHE A 162 -29.86 -8.05 -4.74
N ALA A 163 -30.92 -8.25 -3.96
CA ALA A 163 -32.24 -7.77 -4.35
C ALA A 163 -32.06 -6.27 -4.63
N PRO A 164 -32.50 -5.77 -5.80
CA PRO A 164 -32.49 -4.34 -6.05
C PRO A 164 -33.20 -3.71 -4.87
N VAL A 165 -32.48 -2.88 -4.12
CA VAL A 165 -33.02 -2.17 -2.97
C VAL A 165 -34.21 -1.40 -3.51
N SER A 166 -35.41 -1.84 -3.14
CA SER A 166 -36.63 -1.08 -3.33
C SER A 166 -36.44 0.19 -2.52
N VAL A 167 -36.01 1.26 -3.18
CA VAL A 167 -36.00 2.60 -2.59
C VAL A 167 -37.47 2.92 -2.36
N ASP A 168 -37.94 2.68 -1.14
CA ASP A 168 -39.24 3.14 -0.70
C ASP A 168 -39.27 4.65 -0.91
N LYS A 169 -40.15 5.09 -1.81
CA LYS A 169 -40.52 6.50 -1.98
C LYS A 169 -41.19 6.95 -0.68
N GLU A 170 -40.38 7.27 0.32
CA GLU A 170 -40.87 7.92 1.51
C GLU A 170 -41.41 9.30 1.09
N THR A 171 -42.70 9.43 1.30
CA THR A 171 -43.52 10.56 0.88
C THR A 171 -43.06 11.79 1.64
N MET A 172 -42.26 12.64 0.97
CA MET A 172 -42.01 14.00 1.45
C MET A 172 -43.34 14.75 1.49
N ASN A 173 -43.79 15.03 2.71
CA ASN A 173 -44.83 16.00 3.01
C ASN A 173 -44.20 17.40 3.05
N PRO A 174 -44.52 18.33 2.12
CA PRO A 174 -44.06 19.69 2.23
C PRO A 174 -45.08 20.50 3.03
N GLU A 175 -44.76 20.82 4.28
CA GLU A 175 -45.50 21.84 5.02
C GLU A 175 -45.10 23.23 4.48
N ILE A 176 -46.07 23.87 3.83
CA ILE A 176 -45.95 25.11 3.08
C ILE A 176 -45.87 26.29 4.05
N GLY A 177 -44.65 26.80 4.26
CA GLY A 177 -44.40 28.14 4.80
C GLY A 177 -44.24 29.14 3.65
N ALA A 178 -45.30 29.89 3.37
CA ALA A 178 -45.34 30.90 2.32
C ALA A 178 -44.32 32.03 2.55
N SER A 179 -43.38 32.20 1.61
CA SER A 179 -42.72 33.50 1.40
C SER A 179 -42.46 33.73 -0.10
N LYS A 180 -42.59 35.00 -0.48
CA LYS A 180 -42.80 35.58 -1.81
C LYS A 180 -41.58 35.44 -2.76
N PRO A 181 -41.79 35.60 -4.10
CA PRO A 181 -40.81 35.27 -5.12
C PRO A 181 -39.89 36.45 -5.47
N GLY A 182 -38.58 36.19 -5.48
CA GLY A 182 -37.56 37.02 -6.09
C GLY A 182 -36.88 36.23 -7.20
N ALA A 183 -37.07 36.67 -8.44
CA ALA A 183 -36.59 36.04 -9.65
C ALA A 183 -35.06 35.91 -9.70
N SER A 184 -34.56 34.69 -9.90
CA SER A 184 -33.22 34.46 -10.45
C SER A 184 -33.26 33.25 -11.38
N LYS A 185 -33.23 33.62 -12.65
CA LYS A 185 -33.23 32.83 -13.87
C LYS A 185 -31.79 32.51 -14.22
N LEU A 186 -31.31 31.29 -13.97
CA LEU A 186 -30.15 30.74 -14.66
C LEU A 186 -30.40 29.27 -14.97
N ALA A 187 -30.64 29.03 -16.25
CA ALA A 187 -30.90 27.73 -16.84
C ALA A 187 -29.64 26.86 -16.76
N LEU A 188 -29.82 25.67 -16.22
CA LEU A 188 -28.88 24.56 -16.28
C LEU A 188 -29.09 23.86 -17.63
N THR A 189 -28.07 23.81 -18.48
CA THR A 189 -28.08 23.04 -19.74
C THR A 189 -26.72 22.42 -19.92
N VAL A 190 -26.50 21.23 -19.36
CA VAL A 190 -25.35 20.38 -19.66
C VAL A 190 -25.76 18.92 -19.52
N VAL A 191 -26.39 18.37 -20.55
CA VAL A 191 -26.41 16.94 -20.86
C VAL A 191 -26.55 16.80 -22.38
N GLU A 192 -25.47 16.37 -23.06
CA GLU A 192 -25.44 15.49 -24.23
C GLU A 192 -24.14 15.66 -25.03
N ARG A 193 -23.64 14.55 -25.58
CA ARG A 193 -22.49 14.35 -26.49
C ARG A 193 -21.13 14.04 -25.87
N ILE A 194 -20.97 12.78 -25.45
CA ILE A 194 -19.68 12.06 -25.53
C ILE A 194 -19.95 10.66 -26.13
N SER A 195 -20.49 10.61 -27.35
CA SER A 195 -20.74 9.33 -28.04
C SER A 195 -20.04 9.19 -29.40
N ASP A 196 -19.18 10.15 -29.79
CA ASP A 196 -18.61 10.17 -31.16
C ASP A 196 -17.07 10.09 -31.19
N LEU A 197 -16.41 9.43 -30.25
CA LEU A 197 -14.96 9.24 -30.32
C LEU A 197 -14.54 7.96 -29.60
N ILE A 198 -14.60 6.81 -30.29
CA ILE A 198 -13.66 5.67 -30.23
C ILE A 198 -14.06 4.75 -31.41
N ASP A 199 -13.51 5.04 -32.59
CA ASP A 199 -13.32 4.05 -33.64
C ASP A 199 -11.97 3.37 -33.35
N PHE A 200 -12.02 2.15 -32.79
CA PHE A 200 -10.86 1.28 -32.63
C PHE A 200 -11.11 -0.04 -33.36
N GLU A 201 -11.41 0.07 -34.65
CA GLU A 201 -11.24 -1.04 -35.59
C GLU A 201 -9.91 -0.86 -36.32
N HIS A 202 -9.29 -1.99 -36.70
CA HIS A 202 -8.06 -2.15 -37.51
C HIS A 202 -6.75 -2.25 -36.71
N ALA A 203 -6.41 -3.45 -36.24
CA ALA A 203 -5.20 -4.18 -36.65
C ALA A 203 -4.84 -5.32 -35.68
N PHE A 204 -5.33 -6.53 -35.92
CA PHE A 204 -4.62 -7.75 -35.54
C PHE A 204 -4.71 -8.76 -36.68
N PRO A 205 -3.62 -9.02 -37.43
CA PRO A 205 -3.61 -10.09 -38.39
C PRO A 205 -3.41 -11.43 -37.67
N THR A 206 -4.43 -12.27 -37.75
CA THR A 206 -4.35 -13.72 -37.60
C THR A 206 -3.43 -14.32 -38.66
N HIS A 207 -2.34 -14.95 -38.25
CA HIS A 207 -1.67 -15.98 -39.05
C HIS A 207 -1.25 -17.14 -38.14
N ILE A 208 -2.13 -18.13 -38.05
CA ILE A 208 -1.82 -19.48 -37.58
C ILE A 208 -1.70 -20.36 -38.83
N SER A 209 -0.49 -20.84 -39.10
CA SER A 209 -0.11 -21.88 -40.04
C SER A 209 1.35 -22.19 -39.69
N HIS A 210 1.88 -23.39 -39.64
CA HIS A 210 1.47 -24.74 -39.97
C HIS A 210 2.64 -25.62 -39.47
N VAL A 211 2.35 -26.72 -38.79
CA VAL A 211 3.29 -27.83 -38.47
C VAL A 211 3.18 -28.81 -39.65
N PRO A 212 4.24 -29.43 -40.23
CA PRO A 212 5.07 -30.44 -39.54
C PRO A 212 6.50 -30.71 -40.08
N ASP A 213 7.36 -31.36 -39.26
CA ASP A 213 8.15 -32.59 -39.56
C ASP A 213 9.22 -32.78 -38.45
N LYS A 214 9.23 -33.86 -37.66
CA LYS A 214 9.69 -35.25 -37.95
C LYS A 214 11.16 -35.33 -38.39
N ASN A 215 12.04 -35.68 -37.44
CA ASN A 215 13.28 -36.47 -37.59
C ASN A 215 13.94 -36.57 -36.20
N GLN A 216 13.77 -37.67 -35.46
CA GLN A 216 14.69 -38.82 -35.43
C GLN A 216 16.18 -38.44 -35.34
N SER A 217 16.74 -38.54 -34.13
CA SER A 217 17.95 -39.35 -33.82
C SER A 217 18.42 -39.15 -32.37
N GLU A 218 18.37 -40.23 -31.59
CA GLU A 218 19.29 -40.50 -30.48
C GLU A 218 20.48 -41.34 -31.01
N PRO A 219 21.49 -41.76 -30.22
CA PRO A 219 22.29 -41.02 -29.23
C PRO A 219 23.81 -41.23 -29.48
N VAL A 220 24.66 -40.25 -29.19
CA VAL A 220 26.12 -40.50 -29.08
C VAL A 220 26.66 -39.96 -27.76
N SER A 221 26.84 -40.91 -26.84
CA SER A 221 27.66 -40.82 -25.66
C SER A 221 29.11 -40.47 -26.02
N LYS A 222 29.59 -39.31 -25.57
CA LYS A 222 31.03 -39.07 -25.37
C LYS A 222 31.27 -38.49 -23.98
N LYS A 223 31.71 -39.40 -23.11
CA LYS A 223 32.33 -39.14 -21.81
C LYS A 223 33.60 -38.31 -22.01
N ILE A 224 33.54 -37.02 -21.74
CA ILE A 224 34.71 -36.15 -21.61
C ILE A 224 34.84 -35.82 -20.12
N GLN A 225 35.89 -36.35 -19.50
CA GLN A 225 36.31 -35.97 -18.15
C GLN A 225 37.08 -34.65 -18.25
N PRO A 226 36.68 -33.58 -17.55
CA PRO A 226 37.58 -32.47 -17.28
C PRO A 226 38.43 -32.83 -16.05
N LYS A 227 39.74 -32.96 -16.27
CA LYS A 227 40.77 -32.96 -15.24
C LYS A 227 40.82 -31.54 -14.64
N ILE A 228 40.14 -31.35 -13.51
CA ILE A 228 40.19 -30.09 -12.75
C ILE A 228 41.42 -30.16 -11.85
N GLU A 229 42.49 -29.51 -12.30
CA GLU A 229 43.65 -29.23 -11.46
C GLU A 229 43.27 -28.15 -10.44
N ALA A 230 43.52 -28.49 -9.17
CA ALA A 230 43.21 -27.69 -8.01
C ALA A 230 43.98 -26.36 -8.02
N SER A 231 43.31 -25.28 -8.40
CA SER A 231 43.74 -23.91 -8.11
C SER A 231 42.99 -23.43 -6.86
N LEU A 232 43.65 -23.59 -5.72
CA LEU A 232 43.32 -22.94 -4.45
C LEU A 232 43.55 -21.42 -4.58
N ILE A 233 42.61 -20.73 -5.20
CA ILE A 233 42.49 -19.27 -5.10
C ILE A 233 41.44 -19.00 -4.03
N GLY A 234 41.89 -18.43 -2.91
CA GLY A 234 41.06 -17.99 -1.79
C GLY A 234 40.01 -16.99 -2.27
N ARG A 235 38.84 -17.51 -2.62
CA ARG A 235 37.62 -16.75 -2.90
C ARG A 235 37.11 -16.24 -1.55
N LYS A 236 37.53 -15.03 -1.17
CA LYS A 236 36.81 -14.24 -0.17
C LYS A 236 35.34 -14.26 -0.58
N GLU A 237 34.50 -14.81 0.30
CA GLU A 237 33.04 -14.78 0.18
C GLU A 237 32.62 -13.32 0.00
N GLN A 238 32.43 -12.89 -1.25
CA GLN A 238 31.68 -11.70 -1.54
C GLN A 238 30.25 -12.02 -1.15
N LYS A 239 29.84 -11.48 0.01
CA LYS A 239 28.44 -11.40 0.40
C LYS A 239 27.64 -10.94 -0.82
N PRO A 240 26.51 -11.58 -1.14
CA PRO A 240 25.64 -11.13 -2.22
C PRO A 240 25.35 -9.65 -1.97
N ILE A 241 25.79 -8.81 -2.91
CA ILE A 241 25.36 -7.42 -2.96
C ILE A 241 23.86 -7.51 -3.13
N LYS A 242 23.11 -7.19 -2.08
CA LYS A 242 21.67 -7.00 -2.17
C LYS A 242 21.50 -5.99 -3.28
N SER A 243 20.95 -6.44 -4.41
CA SER A 243 20.36 -5.54 -5.38
C SER A 243 19.21 -4.87 -4.64
N ASP A 244 19.50 -3.74 -4.02
CA ASP A 244 18.49 -2.81 -3.53
C ASP A 244 17.74 -2.39 -4.80
N SER A 245 16.69 -3.14 -5.15
CA SER A 245 15.72 -2.69 -6.12
C SER A 245 15.06 -1.48 -5.49
N TYR A 246 15.69 -0.32 -5.69
CA TYR A 246 15.17 0.99 -5.33
C TYR A 246 13.86 1.15 -6.10
N SER A 247 12.77 0.67 -5.51
CA SER A 247 11.43 1.17 -5.81
C SER A 247 11.46 2.60 -5.29
N PHE A 248 11.93 3.51 -6.14
CA PHE A 248 12.01 4.91 -5.80
C PHE A 248 10.60 5.35 -5.41
N ASN A 249 10.42 5.67 -4.12
CA ASN A 249 9.17 6.18 -3.60
C ASN A 249 8.76 7.40 -4.44
N LEU A 250 7.51 7.43 -4.91
CA LEU A 250 6.94 8.54 -5.68
C LEU A 250 7.32 9.90 -5.10
N ALA A 251 7.18 10.05 -3.78
CA ALA A 251 7.50 11.28 -3.07
C ALA A 251 8.98 11.67 -3.22
N GLU A 252 9.88 10.68 -3.20
CA GLU A 252 11.33 10.90 -3.35
C GLU A 252 11.68 11.33 -4.78
N GLN A 253 11.07 10.71 -5.80
CA GLN A 253 11.29 11.11 -7.20
C GLN A 253 10.85 12.54 -7.47
N ILE A 254 9.63 12.90 -7.03
CA ILE A 254 9.13 14.27 -7.18
C ILE A 254 9.98 15.24 -6.35
N ASN A 255 10.40 14.86 -5.14
CA ASN A 255 11.28 15.67 -4.31
C ASN A 255 12.61 15.97 -5.02
N GLN A 256 13.22 15.00 -5.69
CA GLN A 256 14.46 15.20 -6.45
C GLN A 256 14.30 16.22 -7.57
N ILE A 257 13.20 16.15 -8.34
CA ILE A 257 12.89 17.12 -9.39
C ILE A 257 12.68 18.52 -8.80
N VAL A 258 11.95 18.63 -7.68
CA VAL A 258 11.75 19.87 -6.94
C VAL A 258 13.08 20.47 -6.48
N GLN A 259 13.96 19.67 -5.88
CA GLN A 259 15.29 20.14 -5.45
C GLN A 259 16.14 20.62 -6.63
N ARG A 260 16.07 19.94 -7.78
CA ARG A 260 16.78 20.34 -8.99
C ARG A 260 16.28 21.70 -9.49
N LYS A 261 14.97 21.87 -9.64
CA LYS A 261 14.36 23.15 -10.07
C LYS A 261 14.63 24.28 -9.08
N LEU A 262 14.61 24.02 -7.77
CA LEU A 262 14.94 25.02 -6.74
C LEU A 262 16.36 25.56 -6.89
N LYS A 263 17.33 24.68 -7.20
CA LYS A 263 18.71 25.09 -7.48
C LYS A 263 18.82 25.97 -8.72
N GLU A 264 18.04 25.68 -9.77
CA GLU A 264 18.02 26.47 -11.02
C GLU A 264 17.48 27.89 -10.83
N ILE A 265 16.48 28.07 -9.97
CA ILE A 265 15.88 29.40 -9.71
C ILE A 265 16.57 30.19 -8.60
N GLU A 266 17.68 29.66 -8.03
CA GLU A 266 18.41 30.21 -6.88
C GLU A 266 17.52 30.60 -5.68
N ASP A 267 16.42 29.88 -5.48
CA ASP A 267 15.48 30.18 -4.41
C ASP A 267 15.95 29.53 -3.11
N LYS A 268 16.04 30.32 -2.05
CA LYS A 268 16.50 29.84 -0.72
C LYS A 268 15.38 29.16 0.08
N SER A 269 14.19 29.03 -0.50
CA SER A 269 13.08 28.33 0.13
C SER A 269 13.41 26.85 0.36
N TYR A 270 13.13 26.35 1.55
CA TYR A 270 13.22 24.93 1.85
C TYR A 270 11.91 24.26 1.46
N VAL A 271 11.93 23.37 0.48
CA VAL A 271 10.80 22.51 0.12
C VAL A 271 11.23 21.07 0.30
N LYS A 272 10.39 20.24 0.89
CA LYS A 272 10.57 18.79 0.96
C LYS A 272 9.23 18.13 0.65
N ILE A 273 9.25 17.10 -0.20
CA ILE A 273 8.09 16.25 -0.43
C ILE A 273 8.35 14.91 0.26
N ASP A 274 7.40 14.47 1.07
CA ASP A 274 7.47 13.23 1.84
C ASP A 274 6.16 12.44 1.70
N MET A 275 6.17 11.18 2.13
CA MET A 275 4.98 10.33 2.14
C MET A 275 4.58 10.08 3.60
N ASN A 276 3.34 10.40 3.94
CA ASN A 276 2.81 10.15 5.27
C ASN A 276 2.45 8.66 5.44
N LEU A 277 2.18 8.24 6.68
CA LEU A 277 1.81 6.85 7.02
C LEU A 277 0.50 6.38 6.37
N ASP A 278 -0.35 7.34 5.98
CA ASP A 278 -1.64 7.12 5.31
C ASP A 278 -1.51 7.18 3.77
N ASP A 279 -0.30 7.15 3.24
CA ASP A 279 0.02 7.20 1.80
C ASP A 279 -0.38 8.51 1.11
N THR A 280 -0.65 9.54 1.90
CA THR A 280 -0.85 10.88 1.37
C THR A 280 0.50 11.59 1.21
N ILE A 281 0.60 12.39 0.14
CA ILE A 281 1.78 13.23 -0.09
C ILE A 281 1.75 14.38 0.91
N LEU A 282 2.85 14.57 1.64
CA LEU A 282 3.06 15.68 2.56
C LEU A 282 4.06 16.66 1.94
N ILE A 283 3.64 17.91 1.74
CA ILE A 283 4.47 18.96 1.19
C ILE A 283 4.93 19.85 2.35
N ILE A 284 6.23 19.95 2.58
CA ILE A 284 6.81 20.78 3.64
C ILE A 284 7.49 21.97 2.98
N VAL A 285 7.03 23.19 3.24
CA VAL A 285 7.62 24.44 2.75
C VAL A 285 7.94 25.35 3.93
N ASN A 286 9.22 25.67 4.13
CA ASN A 286 9.70 26.51 5.24
C ASN A 286 9.08 26.11 6.59
N GLU A 287 9.23 24.82 6.95
CA GLU A 287 8.73 24.21 8.19
C GLU A 287 7.19 24.07 8.32
N ARG A 288 6.42 24.54 7.32
CA ARG A 288 4.97 24.35 7.29
C ARG A 288 4.63 23.16 6.41
N SER A 289 3.76 22.29 6.91
CA SER A 289 3.25 21.14 6.17
C SER A 289 1.90 21.44 5.52
N PHE A 290 1.72 20.94 4.31
CA PHE A 290 0.53 21.10 3.49
C PHE A 290 0.13 19.73 2.92
N ARG A 291 -1.18 19.46 2.87
CA ARG A 291 -1.73 18.23 2.29
C ARG A 291 -2.12 18.41 0.82
N ALA A 292 -2.53 19.61 0.44
CA ALA A 292 -2.82 19.96 -0.95
C ALA A 292 -1.79 20.95 -1.49
N ILE A 293 -1.53 20.85 -2.79
CA ILE A 293 -0.65 21.79 -3.50
C ILE A 293 -1.23 23.20 -3.47
N ASP A 294 -2.56 23.34 -3.54
CA ASP A 294 -3.23 24.64 -3.54
C ASP A 294 -3.11 25.39 -2.21
N ASP A 295 -2.84 24.69 -1.11
CA ASP A 295 -2.63 25.29 0.21
C ASP A 295 -1.24 25.96 0.33
N VAL A 296 -0.31 25.66 -0.58
CA VAL A 296 1.04 26.21 -0.60
C VAL A 296 0.98 27.70 -0.94
N GLN A 297 1.16 28.53 0.10
CA GLN A 297 0.99 29.98 0.03
C GLN A 297 1.85 30.66 -1.04
N PRO A 298 3.17 30.40 -1.14
CA PRO A 298 3.99 31.07 -2.15
C PRO A 298 3.62 30.55 -3.54
N PRO A 299 3.03 31.38 -4.44
CA PRO A 299 2.54 30.92 -5.75
C PRO A 299 3.68 30.42 -6.64
N LYS A 300 4.90 30.96 -6.46
CA LYS A 300 6.11 30.53 -7.16
C LYS A 300 6.49 29.09 -6.78
N ILE A 301 6.45 28.74 -5.49
CA ILE A 301 6.74 27.38 -5.01
C ILE A 301 5.65 26.40 -5.44
N ARG A 302 4.39 26.83 -5.38
CA ARG A 302 3.26 26.04 -5.87
C ARG A 302 3.43 25.65 -7.34
N LYS A 303 3.73 26.63 -8.20
CA LYS A 303 3.99 26.40 -9.62
C LYS A 303 5.18 25.46 -9.82
N LEU A 304 6.26 25.65 -9.07
CA LEU A 304 7.43 24.78 -9.14
C LEU A 304 7.10 23.31 -8.80
N ILE A 305 6.29 23.07 -7.77
CA ILE A 305 5.84 21.72 -7.41
C ILE A 305 4.94 21.13 -8.49
N GLN A 306 4.01 21.93 -9.05
CA GLN A 306 3.15 21.49 -10.16
C GLN A 306 3.97 21.10 -11.40
N ASP A 307 4.96 21.93 -11.76
CA ASP A 307 5.87 21.66 -12.87
C ASP A 307 6.70 20.39 -12.63
N ALA A 308 7.14 20.14 -11.39
CA ALA A 308 7.86 18.92 -11.03
C ALA A 308 6.99 17.66 -11.14
N ILE A 309 5.73 17.72 -10.70
CA ILE A 309 4.77 16.62 -10.85
C ILE A 309 4.46 16.36 -12.32
N HIS A 310 4.30 17.41 -13.12
CA HIS A 310 4.06 17.29 -14.55
C HIS A 310 5.25 16.65 -15.29
N GLU A 311 6.47 17.04 -14.93
CA GLU A 311 7.70 16.46 -15.47
C GLU A 311 7.84 14.98 -15.11
N TRP A 312 7.57 14.62 -13.85
CA TRP A 312 7.55 13.23 -13.39
C TRP A 312 6.55 12.38 -14.18
N ASN A 313 5.31 12.88 -14.33
CA ASN A 313 4.25 12.21 -15.11
C ASN A 313 4.62 12.03 -16.59
N SER A 314 5.45 12.92 -17.12
CA SER A 314 5.92 12.85 -18.51
C SER A 314 7.09 11.87 -18.70
N GLY A 315 7.66 11.33 -17.62
CA GLY A 315 8.79 10.41 -17.67
C GLY A 315 10.12 11.06 -18.08
N ASN A 316 10.23 12.39 -17.96
CA ASN A 316 11.35 13.18 -18.49
C ASN A 316 12.21 13.75 -17.36
N PHE A 317 12.83 12.88 -16.55
CA PHE A 317 13.58 13.23 -15.33
C PHE A 317 14.97 12.59 -15.27
#